data_AF-A0A6B3G040-F1
#
_entry.id   AF-A0A6B3G040-F1
#
_cell.length_a   1.000
_cell.length_b   1.000
_cell.length_c   1.000
_cell.angle_alpha   90.00
_cell.angle_beta   90.00
_cell.angle_gamma   90.00
#
_symmetry.space_group_name_H-M   'P 1'
#
loop_
_entity.id
_entity.type
_entity.pdbx_description
1 polymer ?
#
loop_
_entity_poly.entity_id
_entity_poly.type
_entity_poly.pdbx_seq_one_letter_code
_entity_poly.pdbx_strand_id
1 'polypeptide(L)'
;IEKYFGSIPSHDGKQPPRDGTLPEIIGEQLREVVHEEVPARALMAAYRLPHDGTRACDAADLALTVLGGGESSRLHNRLVRRDRTAVAAG
;
A
#
# COMPACT_ATOMS: atom_id res chain seq x y z
N ILE A 1 29.17 18.93 8.12
CA ILE A 1 27.76 19.37 7.97
C ILE A 1 27.68 20.90 8.01
N GLU A 2 28.50 21.50 8.85
CA GLU A 2 28.68 22.94 9.07
C GLU A 2 28.92 23.73 7.79
N LYS A 3 29.77 23.25 6.88
CA LYS A 3 30.13 23.96 5.62
C LYS A 3 28.94 24.25 4.71
N TYR A 4 27.93 23.37 4.68
CA TYR A 4 26.85 23.44 3.70
C TYR A 4 25.47 23.67 4.32
N PHE A 5 25.27 23.29 5.59
CA PHE A 5 23.97 23.39 6.27
C PHE A 5 24.03 24.23 7.55
N GLY A 6 25.22 24.65 8.00
CA GLY A 6 25.37 25.36 9.28
C GLY A 6 24.82 26.78 9.30
N SER A 7 24.62 27.41 8.13
CA SER A 7 24.02 28.74 8.01
C SER A 7 22.50 28.73 7.93
N ILE A 8 21.87 27.55 7.83
CA ILE A 8 20.41 27.43 7.75
C ILE A 8 19.86 27.64 9.16
N PRO A 9 19.03 28.67 9.40
CA PRO A 9 18.42 28.89 10.70
C PRO A 9 17.54 27.68 11.09
N SER A 10 17.57 27.32 12.37
CA SER A 10 16.63 26.33 12.89
C SER A 10 15.21 26.89 12.82
N HIS A 11 14.25 26.03 12.47
CA HIS A 11 12.83 26.36 12.53
C HIS A 11 12.34 26.40 13.99
N ASP A 12 11.39 27.29 14.32
CA ASP A 12 10.77 27.51 15.64
C ASP A 12 9.87 26.36 16.14
N GLY A 13 10.25 25.12 15.82
CA GLY A 13 9.55 23.92 16.23
C GLY A 13 8.48 23.50 15.23
N LYS A 14 8.56 22.24 14.82
CA LYS A 14 7.53 21.61 14.00
C LYS A 14 6.23 21.52 14.81
N GLN A 15 5.12 21.96 14.22
CA GLN A 15 3.80 21.70 14.78
C GLN A 15 3.63 20.19 14.98
N PRO A 16 3.15 19.72 16.15
CA PRO A 16 2.87 18.31 16.36
C PRO A 16 1.93 17.79 15.26
N PRO A 17 2.16 16.57 14.73
CA PRO A 17 1.21 15.98 13.80
C PRO A 17 -0.15 15.85 14.49
N ARG A 18 -1.23 15.95 13.70
CA ARG A 18 -2.57 15.60 14.18
C ARG A 18 -2.57 14.14 14.64
N ASP A 19 -3.44 13.83 15.60
CA ASP A 19 -3.67 12.45 15.99
C ASP A 19 -4.21 11.67 14.77
N GLY A 20 -3.45 10.67 14.36
CA GLY A 20 -3.76 9.77 13.26
C GLY A 20 -4.10 8.37 13.74
N THR A 21 -4.42 8.20 15.02
CA THR A 21 -4.79 6.90 15.59
C THR A 21 -6.03 6.37 14.90
N LEU A 22 -5.94 5.12 14.44
CA LEU A 22 -7.04 4.40 13.80
C LEU A 22 -7.34 3.15 14.62
N PRO A 23 -8.61 2.70 14.68
CA PRO A 23 -8.93 1.42 15.28
C PRO A 23 -8.14 0.29 14.62
N GLU A 24 -7.71 -0.69 15.41
CA GLU A 24 -6.96 -1.86 14.93
C GLU A 24 -7.79 -2.66 13.90
N ILE A 25 -9.09 -2.74 14.13
CA ILE A 25 -10.05 -3.42 13.26
C ILE A 25 -10.80 -2.36 12.45
N ILE A 26 -10.75 -2.46 11.11
CA ILE A 26 -11.50 -1.56 10.20
C ILE A 26 -13.01 -1.63 10.45
N GLY A 27 -13.50 -2.79 10.90
CA GLY A 27 -14.91 -3.06 11.13
C GLY A 27 -15.46 -3.83 9.93
N GLU A 28 -16.29 -3.17 9.14
CA GLU A 28 -16.93 -3.76 7.96
C GLU A 28 -16.17 -3.45 6.66
N GLN A 29 -16.58 -4.12 5.58
CA GLN A 29 -16.07 -3.83 4.25
C GLN A 29 -16.59 -2.47 3.79
N LEU A 30 -15.66 -1.56 3.44
CA LEU A 30 -15.99 -0.38 2.64
C LEU A 30 -15.92 -0.75 1.16
N ARG A 31 -16.98 -0.48 0.43
CA ARG A 31 -17.07 -0.77 -1.01
C ARG A 31 -17.61 0.43 -1.76
N GLU A 32 -16.83 0.88 -2.73
CA GLU A 32 -17.22 1.92 -3.67
C GLU A 32 -17.16 1.36 -5.10
N VAL A 33 -18.16 1.72 -5.91
CA VAL A 33 -18.21 1.34 -7.32
C VAL A 33 -18.38 2.61 -8.14
N VAL A 34 -17.34 2.93 -8.90
CA VAL A 34 -17.29 4.10 -9.78
C VAL A 34 -17.52 3.64 -11.22
N HIS A 35 -18.44 4.29 -11.93
CA HIS A 35 -18.79 3.97 -13.31
C HIS A 35 -18.33 5.10 -14.23
N GLU A 36 -17.37 4.80 -15.10
CA GLU A 36 -16.76 5.75 -16.03
C GLU A 36 -16.46 5.08 -17.38
N GLU A 37 -16.27 5.89 -18.42
CA GLU A 37 -15.81 5.40 -19.73
C GLU A 37 -14.30 5.13 -19.67
N VAL A 38 -13.95 3.85 -19.48
CA VAL A 38 -12.56 3.41 -19.29
C VAL A 38 -12.19 2.30 -20.28
N PRO A 39 -10.92 2.22 -20.72
CA PRO A 39 -10.48 1.18 -21.66
C PRO A 39 -10.48 -0.23 -21.05
N ALA A 40 -10.37 -0.35 -19.73
CA ALA A 40 -10.41 -1.61 -19.00
C ALA A 40 -10.97 -1.41 -17.59
N ARG A 41 -11.65 -2.43 -17.08
CA ARG A 41 -12.16 -2.44 -15.69
C ARG A 41 -11.00 -2.70 -14.73
N ALA A 42 -11.00 -2.01 -13.61
CA ALA A 42 -10.07 -2.24 -12.51
C ALA A 42 -10.81 -2.74 -11.26
N LEU A 43 -10.15 -3.62 -10.50
CA LEU A 43 -10.58 -4.04 -9.17
C LEU A 43 -9.42 -3.79 -8.21
N MET A 44 -9.65 -2.95 -7.20
CA MET A 44 -8.69 -2.65 -6.16
C MET A 44 -9.23 -3.17 -4.83
N ALA A 45 -8.38 -3.85 -4.06
CA ALA A 45 -8.68 -4.29 -2.71
C ALA A 45 -7.55 -3.86 -1.77
N ALA A 46 -7.91 -3.21 -0.67
CA ALA A 46 -6.97 -2.73 0.33
C ALA A 46 -7.31 -3.31 1.70
N TYR A 47 -6.28 -3.62 2.49
CA TYR A 47 -6.40 -4.22 3.82
C TYR A 47 -5.56 -3.42 4.81
N ARG A 48 -5.98 -3.40 6.08
CA ARG A 48 -5.17 -2.84 7.16
C ARG A 48 -3.90 -3.66 7.33
N LEU A 49 -2.76 -2.99 7.38
CA LEU A 49 -1.48 -3.62 7.72
C LEU A 49 -1.10 -3.36 9.19
N PRO A 50 -0.25 -4.22 9.77
CA PRO A 50 0.39 -3.94 11.06
C PRO A 50 1.18 -2.63 11.02
N HIS A 51 1.49 -2.09 12.20
CA HIS A 51 2.32 -0.88 12.31
C HIS A 51 3.69 -1.07 11.64
N ASP A 52 4.13 -0.02 10.95
CA ASP A 52 5.46 0.04 10.34
C ASP A 52 6.57 -0.18 11.39
N GLY A 53 7.67 -0.79 10.95
CA GLY A 53 8.80 -1.15 11.81
C GLY A 53 8.55 -2.33 12.75
N THR A 54 7.40 -3.03 12.63
CA THR A 54 7.13 -4.25 13.39
C THR A 54 7.42 -5.51 12.58
N ARG A 55 7.79 -6.61 13.26
CA ARG A 55 7.97 -7.92 12.62
C ARG A 55 6.72 -8.42 11.89
N ALA A 56 5.53 -8.03 12.36
CA ALA A 56 4.28 -8.36 11.71
C ALA A 56 4.14 -7.63 10.37
N CYS A 57 4.60 -6.38 10.29
CA CYS A 57 4.66 -5.63 9.04
C CYS A 57 5.62 -6.30 8.04
N ASP A 58 6.82 -6.71 8.50
CA ASP A 58 7.78 -7.44 7.64
C ASP A 58 7.16 -8.73 7.07
N ALA A 59 6.45 -9.49 7.90
CA ALA A 59 5.78 -10.72 7.45
C ALA A 59 4.66 -10.43 6.44
N ALA A 60 3.90 -9.34 6.65
CA ALA A 60 2.84 -8.93 5.74
C ALA A 60 3.41 -8.45 4.39
N ASP A 61 4.52 -7.69 4.40
CA ASP A 61 5.19 -7.24 3.19
C ASP A 61 5.73 -8.41 2.35
N LEU A 62 6.36 -9.40 3.00
CA LEU A 62 6.78 -10.64 2.34
C LEU A 62 5.59 -11.40 1.74
N ALA A 63 4.47 -11.46 2.45
CA ALA A 63 3.26 -12.10 1.93
C ALA A 63 2.71 -11.37 0.68
N LEU A 64 2.68 -10.03 0.70
CA LEU A 64 2.27 -9.22 -0.45
C LEU A 64 3.23 -9.40 -1.64
N THR A 65 4.53 -9.48 -1.40
CA THR A 65 5.51 -9.80 -2.45
C THR A 65 5.24 -11.16 -3.08
N VAL A 66 4.96 -12.20 -2.29
CA VAL A 66 4.61 -13.52 -2.84
C VAL A 66 3.29 -13.51 -3.62
N LEU A 67 2.31 -12.74 -3.14
CA LEU A 67 0.99 -12.67 -3.74
C LEU A 67 0.98 -11.88 -5.05
N GLY A 68 1.58 -10.70 -5.08
CA GLY A 68 1.48 -9.74 -6.18
C GLY A 68 2.81 -9.11 -6.65
N GLY A 69 3.95 -9.47 -6.05
CA GLY A 69 5.27 -8.94 -6.40
C GLY A 69 5.79 -9.39 -7.77
N GLY A 70 5.22 -8.84 -8.85
CA GLY A 70 5.67 -9.01 -10.22
C GLY A 70 5.12 -10.25 -10.94
N GLU A 71 5.70 -10.53 -12.11
CA GLU A 71 5.18 -11.50 -13.08
C GLU A 71 5.31 -12.98 -12.65
N SER A 72 6.13 -13.25 -11.64
CA SER A 72 6.27 -14.58 -11.03
C SER A 72 5.40 -14.78 -9.79
N SER A 73 4.63 -13.75 -9.40
CA SER A 73 3.74 -13.80 -8.23
C SER A 73 2.58 -14.78 -8.41
N ARG A 74 1.93 -15.12 -7.30
CA ARG A 74 0.79 -16.06 -7.33
C ARG A 74 -0.40 -15.50 -8.09
N LEU A 75 -0.73 -14.22 -7.90
CA LEU A 75 -1.85 -13.57 -8.58
C LEU A 75 -1.58 -13.46 -10.08
N HIS A 76 -0.38 -13.03 -10.49
CA HIS A 76 -0.04 -12.95 -11.90
C HIS A 76 -0.11 -14.34 -12.56
N ASN A 77 0.54 -15.35 -11.97
CA ASN A 77 0.53 -16.71 -12.52
C ASN A 77 -0.89 -17.29 -12.63
N ARG A 78 -1.76 -17.04 -11.65
CA ARG A 78 -3.13 -17.57 -11.65
C ARG A 78 -4.04 -16.79 -12.60
N LEU A 79 -4.16 -15.48 -12.43
CA LEU A 79 -5.18 -14.66 -13.10
C LEU A 79 -4.79 -14.28 -14.53
N VAL A 80 -3.50 -14.05 -14.79
CA VAL A 80 -3.02 -13.64 -16.12
C VAL A 80 -2.66 -14.87 -16.95
N ARG A 81 -1.80 -15.75 -16.44
CA ARG A 81 -1.26 -16.87 -17.24
C ARG A 81 -2.18 -18.08 -17.35
N ARG A 82 -2.80 -18.50 -16.26
CA ARG A 82 -3.64 -19.72 -16.23
C ARG A 82 -5.08 -19.43 -16.60
N ASP A 83 -5.75 -18.60 -15.81
CA ASP A 83 -7.19 -18.38 -15.91
C ASP A 83 -7.52 -17.40 -17.04
N ARG A 84 -6.57 -16.52 -17.40
CA ARG A 84 -6.73 -15.48 -18.43
C ARG A 84 -7.94 -14.58 -18.17
N THR A 85 -8.21 -14.29 -16.91
CA THR A 85 -9.32 -13.43 -16.44
C THR A 85 -8.87 -12.00 -16.17
N ALA A 86 -7.57 -11.74 -16.16
CA ALA A 86 -6.99 -10.41 -15.97
C ALA A 86 -5.89 -10.14 -17.00
N VAL A 87 -5.75 -8.88 -17.41
CA VAL A 87 -4.65 -8.42 -18.26
C VAL A 87 -3.36 -8.16 -17.47
N ALA A 88 -3.50 -7.83 -16.18
CA ALA A 88 -2.42 -7.65 -15.22
C ALA A 88 -2.95 -7.96 -13.81
N ALA A 89 -2.06 -8.39 -12.90
CA ALA A 89 -2.36 -8.58 -11.49
C ALA A 89 -1.08 -8.46 -10.66
N GLY A 90 -1.16 -7.75 -9.54
CA GLY A 90 -0.05 -7.48 -8.62
C GLY A 90 -0.50 -6.65 -7.43
#